data_AF-A0A484WRY8-F1
#
_entry.id   AF-A0A484WRY8-F1
#
_cell.length_a   1.000
_cell.length_b   1.000
_cell.length_c   1.000
_cell.angle_alpha   90.00
_cell.angle_beta   90.00
_cell.angle_gamma   90.00
#
_symmetry.space_group_name_H-M   'P 1'
#
loop_
_entity.id
_entity.type
_entity.pdbx_description
1 polymer ?
#
loop_
_entity_poly.entity_id
_entity_poly.type
_entity_poly.pdbx_seq_one_letter_code
_entity_poly.pdbx_strand_id
1 'polypeptide(L)'
;MFTRLLALLLLIVSGVSSASLLSQQRVPAQYMQTTEDAAIWAQVGNDVINVGNVRAGQILAVVPAAADYYEFRFGFGTGFIDKEHLEPVQGKQRVEDSLGDLNKPLSNQNLVTWKDTPVYNAPSSGSAPFGTLSSNLRYPILSKLKDRLNQTWFQIRIGNRLAWVSSLDAQEDNGIPVLTYHHILRDEENTRFRHTSTTTSVRAFSNQMTWLRDQGYTTLTMYQLEGYVRNKINLPAKAVAITFDDGLKSVSRYAWPILKAYGFKATAFVISSRIKRHPQKWDPKSLQFMSVSELKAIQDVFDIQSHTHFLHRVDGYKHPILLSRSYHVILFDFERSRRALTQFNPHVLYLSYPFGGYDNKAIKAANDARFSPGGDDGKRKGEAGG
;
A
#
# COMPACT_ATOMS: atom_id res chain seq x y z
N MET A 1 -66.30 -2.21 11.83
CA MET A 1 -65.39 -1.11 11.43
C MET A 1 -64.15 -1.21 12.31
N PHE A 2 -63.00 -1.54 11.72
CA PHE A 2 -61.62 -1.19 12.11
C PHE A 2 -60.68 -2.15 11.38
N THR A 3 -60.29 -1.72 10.18
CA THR A 3 -59.24 -2.29 9.33
C THR A 3 -57.89 -2.24 10.04
N ARG A 4 -57.22 -3.39 10.22
CA ARG A 4 -55.80 -3.43 10.61
C ARG A 4 -54.96 -3.65 9.36
N LEU A 5 -54.22 -2.59 9.00
CA LEU A 5 -53.18 -2.56 7.98
C LEU A 5 -52.07 -3.56 8.34
N LEU A 6 -51.75 -4.48 7.44
CA LEU A 6 -50.55 -5.30 7.49
C LEU A 6 -49.46 -4.55 6.70
N ALA A 7 -48.53 -3.90 7.39
CA ALA A 7 -47.37 -3.26 6.77
C ALA A 7 -46.27 -4.32 6.55
N LEU A 8 -46.04 -4.66 5.28
CA LEU A 8 -44.96 -5.54 4.84
C LEU A 8 -43.64 -4.74 4.86
N LEU A 9 -42.77 -5.00 5.84
CA LEU A 9 -41.45 -4.38 5.92
C LEU A 9 -40.47 -5.17 5.04
N LEU A 10 -40.22 -4.71 3.81
CA LEU A 10 -39.14 -5.21 2.96
C LEU A 10 -37.80 -4.68 3.50
N LEU A 11 -37.09 -5.54 4.25
CA LEU A 11 -35.69 -5.35 4.58
C LEU A 11 -34.85 -5.60 3.32
N ILE A 12 -34.42 -4.52 2.67
CA ILE A 12 -33.34 -4.56 1.67
C ILE A 12 -32.03 -4.71 2.44
N VAL A 13 -31.58 -5.96 2.60
CA VAL A 13 -30.21 -6.25 3.03
C VAL A 13 -29.30 -6.01 1.83
N SER A 14 -28.64 -4.86 1.79
CA SER A 14 -27.52 -4.63 0.87
C SER A 14 -26.34 -5.51 1.32
N GLY A 15 -26.28 -6.73 0.79
CA GLY A 15 -25.12 -7.60 0.91
C GLY A 15 -23.95 -6.95 0.19
N VAL A 16 -22.91 -6.58 0.93
CA VAL A 16 -21.60 -6.32 0.35
C VAL A 16 -21.06 -7.69 -0.04
N SER A 17 -21.12 -8.00 -1.33
CA SER A 17 -20.50 -9.20 -1.90
C SER A 17 -18.99 -9.10 -1.74
N SER A 18 -18.48 -9.57 -0.60
CA SER A 18 -17.09 -9.99 -0.48
C SER A 18 -16.94 -11.20 -1.39
N ALA A 19 -16.49 -10.97 -2.62
CA ALA A 19 -16.06 -12.03 -3.52
C ALA A 19 -14.81 -12.67 -2.91
N SER A 20 -15.00 -13.64 -2.01
CA SER A 20 -13.96 -14.63 -1.74
C SER A 20 -13.84 -15.49 -3.00
N LEU A 21 -12.90 -15.14 -3.88
CA LEU A 21 -12.48 -16.01 -4.98
C LEU A 21 -11.72 -17.22 -4.42
N LEU A 22 -12.48 -18.13 -3.80
CA LEU A 22 -12.11 -19.54 -3.75
C LEU A 22 -12.60 -20.18 -5.04
N SER A 23 -11.85 -19.97 -6.12
CA SER A 23 -11.80 -20.91 -7.24
C SER A 23 -10.68 -21.92 -6.95
N GLN A 24 -11.02 -22.96 -6.18
CA GLN A 24 -10.16 -24.11 -5.89
C GLN A 24 -10.46 -25.28 -6.84
N GLN A 25 -10.62 -25.00 -8.13
CA GLN A 25 -10.26 -25.95 -9.18
C GLN A 25 -9.11 -25.33 -9.95
N ARG A 26 -7.86 -25.71 -9.60
CA ARG A 26 -6.68 -25.27 -10.34
C ARG A 26 -6.69 -25.94 -11.71
N VAL A 27 -7.41 -25.34 -12.65
CA VAL A 27 -7.21 -25.60 -14.06
C VAL A 27 -5.73 -25.30 -14.35
N PRO A 28 -4.96 -26.25 -14.90
CA PRO A 28 -3.56 -26.01 -15.20
C PRO A 28 -3.44 -24.84 -16.18
N ALA A 29 -2.40 -24.02 -16.02
CA ALA A 29 -2.13 -22.95 -16.97
C ALA A 29 -1.90 -23.55 -18.36
N GLN A 30 -2.54 -22.98 -19.36
CA GLN A 30 -2.37 -23.31 -20.76
C GLN A 30 -1.62 -22.19 -21.46
N TYR A 31 -0.73 -22.56 -22.38
CA TYR A 31 -0.07 -21.57 -23.23
C TYR A 31 -1.01 -21.23 -24.39
N MET A 32 -1.33 -19.94 -24.52
CA MET A 32 -2.13 -19.38 -25.60
C MET A 32 -1.30 -18.31 -26.31
N GLN A 33 -1.62 -18.06 -27.57
CA GLN A 33 -0.95 -17.08 -28.42
C GLN A 33 -1.89 -15.93 -28.75
N THR A 34 -1.38 -14.69 -28.71
CA THR A 34 -2.15 -13.51 -29.12
C THR A 34 -2.37 -13.51 -30.63
N THR A 35 -3.61 -13.32 -31.06
CA THR A 35 -3.97 -13.24 -32.49
C THR A 35 -3.75 -11.84 -33.07
N GLU A 36 -3.84 -10.82 -32.21
CA GLU A 36 -3.62 -9.42 -32.54
C GLU A 36 -2.93 -8.67 -31.38
N ASP A 37 -2.72 -7.36 -31.54
CA ASP A 37 -2.22 -6.52 -30.45
C ASP A 37 -3.31 -6.39 -29.37
N ALA A 38 -3.07 -7.00 -28.21
CA ALA A 38 -4.05 -7.12 -27.14
C ALA A 38 -3.68 -6.24 -25.94
N ALA A 39 -4.65 -5.48 -25.45
CA ALA A 39 -4.53 -4.81 -24.15
C ALA A 39 -4.47 -5.85 -23.03
N ILE A 40 -3.62 -5.60 -22.03
CA ILE A 40 -3.59 -6.37 -20.79
C ILE A 40 -4.01 -5.48 -19.63
N TRP A 41 -4.80 -6.05 -18.74
CA TRP A 41 -5.31 -5.39 -17.54
C TRP A 41 -4.75 -6.09 -16.31
N ALA A 42 -4.64 -5.40 -15.19
CA ALA A 42 -4.29 -6.06 -13.93
C ALA A 42 -4.83 -5.30 -12.73
N GLN A 43 -4.99 -6.03 -11.62
CA GLN A 43 -5.28 -5.40 -10.35
C GLN A 43 -4.02 -4.66 -9.85
N VAL A 44 -4.12 -3.34 -9.73
CA VAL A 44 -3.08 -2.44 -9.20
C VAL A 44 -3.71 -1.62 -8.08
N GLY A 45 -3.26 -1.87 -6.85
CA GLY A 45 -3.97 -1.38 -5.67
C GLY A 45 -5.38 -1.96 -5.60
N ASN A 46 -6.39 -1.09 -5.62
CA ASN A 46 -7.80 -1.50 -5.55
C ASN A 46 -8.47 -1.56 -6.93
N ASP A 47 -7.79 -1.08 -7.97
CA ASP A 47 -8.40 -0.86 -9.28
C ASP A 47 -7.86 -1.87 -10.29
N VAL A 48 -8.72 -2.32 -11.20
CA VAL A 48 -8.29 -3.04 -12.40
C VAL A 48 -8.06 -1.99 -13.48
N ILE A 49 -6.79 -1.81 -13.87
CA ILE A 49 -6.37 -0.80 -14.84
C ILE A 49 -5.70 -1.47 -16.03
N ASN A 50 -5.68 -0.77 -17.17
CA ASN A 50 -4.84 -1.16 -18.29
C ASN A 50 -3.37 -1.02 -17.85
N VAL A 51 -2.60 -2.09 -17.99
CA VAL A 51 -1.19 -2.16 -17.59
C VAL A 51 -0.24 -2.32 -18.77
N GLY A 52 -0.77 -2.25 -19.99
CA GLY A 52 0.01 -2.26 -21.22
C GLY A 52 -0.66 -3.06 -22.33
N ASN A 53 0.16 -3.48 -23.28
CA ASN A 53 -0.27 -4.35 -24.36
C ASN A 53 0.76 -5.44 -24.66
N VAL A 54 0.29 -6.47 -25.34
CA VAL A 54 1.10 -7.55 -25.89
C VAL A 54 0.77 -7.63 -27.37
N ARG A 55 1.79 -7.58 -28.23
CA ARG A 55 1.62 -7.60 -29.69
C ARG A 55 1.09 -8.94 -30.18
N ALA A 56 0.63 -8.98 -31.42
CA ALA A 56 0.26 -10.23 -32.10
C ALA A 56 1.41 -11.27 -32.07
N GLY A 57 1.02 -12.54 -31.99
CA GLY A 57 1.89 -13.71 -32.09
C GLY A 57 2.66 -14.05 -30.79
N GLN A 58 2.38 -13.41 -29.66
CA GLN A 58 3.09 -13.66 -28.40
C GLN A 58 2.42 -14.74 -27.56
N ILE A 59 3.23 -15.56 -26.91
CA ILE A 59 2.76 -16.69 -26.10
C ILE A 59 2.76 -16.32 -24.62
N LEU A 60 1.63 -16.51 -23.96
CA LEU A 60 1.41 -16.32 -22.52
C LEU A 60 0.80 -17.58 -21.90
N ALA A 61 1.21 -17.89 -20.67
CA ALA A 61 0.52 -18.87 -19.84
C ALA A 61 -0.68 -18.22 -19.17
N VAL A 62 -1.87 -18.75 -19.45
CA VAL A 62 -3.15 -18.25 -18.98
C VAL A 62 -3.97 -19.34 -18.30
N VAL A 63 -4.92 -18.94 -17.46
CA VAL A 63 -5.91 -19.81 -16.80
C VAL A 63 -7.31 -19.27 -17.12
N PRO A 64 -8.26 -20.12 -17.54
CA PRO A 64 -9.66 -19.69 -17.72
C PRO A 64 -10.24 -19.20 -16.39
N ALA A 65 -10.87 -18.02 -16.37
CA ALA A 65 -11.40 -17.42 -15.15
C ALA A 65 -12.87 -17.01 -15.23
N ALA A 66 -13.27 -16.30 -16.29
CA ALA A 66 -14.68 -15.93 -16.55
C ALA A 66 -15.07 -16.29 -17.99
N ALA A 67 -16.23 -15.83 -18.46
CA ALA A 67 -16.73 -16.13 -19.80
C ALA A 67 -15.87 -15.49 -20.90
N ASP A 68 -15.40 -14.27 -20.66
CA ASP A 68 -14.85 -13.31 -21.63
C ASP A 68 -13.34 -13.05 -21.47
N TYR A 69 -12.74 -13.40 -20.32
CA TYR A 69 -11.30 -13.21 -20.13
C TYR A 69 -10.56 -14.45 -19.60
N TYR A 70 -9.27 -14.45 -19.88
CA TYR A 70 -8.25 -15.29 -19.27
C TYR A 70 -7.52 -14.52 -18.17
N GLU A 71 -7.15 -15.23 -17.10
CA GLU A 71 -6.24 -14.72 -16.07
C GLU A 71 -4.81 -15.18 -16.34
N PHE A 72 -3.84 -14.36 -15.96
CA PHE A 72 -2.42 -14.73 -15.97
C PHE A 72 -1.67 -14.06 -14.84
N ARG A 73 -0.46 -14.53 -14.57
CA ARG A 73 0.38 -13.93 -13.53
C ARG A 73 0.96 -12.59 -14.01
N PHE A 74 0.63 -11.51 -13.32
CA PHE A 74 1.17 -10.17 -13.58
C PHE A 74 1.75 -9.59 -12.29
N GLY A 75 3.08 -9.46 -12.24
CA GLY A 75 3.82 -9.04 -11.06
C GLY A 75 3.54 -9.94 -9.85
N PHE A 76 3.09 -9.33 -8.76
CA PHE A 76 2.65 -10.01 -7.53
C PHE A 76 1.16 -10.36 -7.51
N GLY A 77 0.41 -9.99 -8.55
CA GLY A 77 -1.03 -10.18 -8.64
C GLY A 77 -1.48 -10.87 -9.92
N THR A 78 -2.73 -10.63 -10.26
CA THR A 78 -3.42 -11.21 -11.41
C THR A 78 -3.56 -10.18 -12.52
N GLY A 79 -3.23 -10.59 -13.74
CA GLY A 79 -3.51 -9.89 -14.98
C GLY A 79 -4.64 -10.57 -15.75
N PHE A 80 -5.26 -9.83 -16.65
CA PHE A 80 -6.41 -10.23 -17.45
C PHE A 80 -6.16 -9.88 -18.91
N ILE A 81 -6.61 -10.75 -19.80
CA ILE A 81 -6.57 -10.57 -21.25
C ILE A 81 -7.83 -11.17 -21.86
N ASP A 82 -8.41 -10.49 -22.83
CA ASP A 82 -9.62 -10.93 -23.52
C ASP A 82 -9.38 -12.28 -24.22
N LYS A 83 -10.37 -13.17 -24.14
CA LYS A 83 -10.30 -14.48 -24.81
C LYS A 83 -10.35 -14.36 -26.33
N GLU A 84 -11.04 -13.37 -26.87
CA GLU A 84 -11.18 -13.17 -28.31
C GLU A 84 -9.82 -12.85 -28.96
N HIS A 85 -8.88 -12.31 -28.19
CA HIS A 85 -7.53 -12.00 -28.66
C HIS A 85 -6.54 -13.16 -28.49
N LEU A 86 -6.99 -14.36 -28.12
CA LEU A 86 -6.13 -15.51 -27.83
C LEU A 86 -6.58 -16.78 -28.55
N GLU A 87 -5.61 -17.51 -29.11
CA GLU A 87 -5.81 -18.82 -29.70
C GLU A 87 -4.84 -19.87 -29.12
N PRO A 88 -5.13 -21.18 -29.23
CA PRO A 88 -4.17 -22.21 -28.88
C PRO A 88 -2.87 -22.05 -29.68
N VAL A 89 -1.72 -22.20 -29.01
CA VAL A 89 -0.40 -22.09 -29.67
C VAL A 89 -0.30 -23.07 -30.84
N GLN A 90 0.03 -22.55 -32.02
CA GLN A 90 0.19 -23.38 -33.21
C GLN A 90 1.63 -23.93 -33.33
N GLY A 91 1.76 -25.19 -33.73
CA GLY A 91 3.04 -25.82 -34.05
C GLY A 91 3.94 -26.09 -32.83
N LYS A 92 5.27 -25.99 -33.02
CA LYS A 92 6.28 -26.32 -31.98
C LYS A 92 6.74 -25.10 -31.16
N GLN A 93 6.02 -23.98 -31.22
CA GLN A 93 6.43 -22.78 -30.49
C GLN A 93 6.36 -23.00 -28.97
N ARG A 94 7.35 -22.49 -28.25
CA ARG A 94 7.46 -22.62 -26.79
C ARG A 94 8.00 -21.33 -26.19
N VAL A 95 7.66 -21.08 -24.94
CA VAL A 95 8.30 -20.02 -24.16
C VAL A 95 9.74 -20.44 -23.86
N GLU A 96 10.70 -19.54 -24.12
CA GLU A 96 12.11 -19.78 -23.83
C GLU A 96 12.41 -19.53 -22.35
N ASP A 97 13.02 -20.52 -21.70
CA ASP A 97 13.52 -20.43 -20.32
C ASP A 97 14.69 -21.41 -20.10
N SER A 98 15.74 -21.27 -20.89
CA SER A 98 16.89 -22.19 -20.87
C SER A 98 17.62 -22.24 -19.52
N LEU A 99 17.54 -21.18 -18.72
CA LEU A 99 18.18 -21.05 -17.41
C LEU A 99 17.25 -21.34 -16.22
N GLY A 100 15.98 -21.67 -16.48
CA GLY A 100 15.00 -21.92 -15.42
C GLY A 100 14.63 -20.69 -14.59
N ASP A 101 14.78 -19.49 -15.16
CA ASP A 101 14.50 -18.21 -14.51
C ASP A 101 13.01 -18.03 -14.16
N LEU A 102 12.10 -18.75 -14.85
CA LEU A 102 10.69 -18.77 -14.48
C LEU A 102 10.42 -19.50 -13.16
N ASN A 103 11.35 -20.32 -12.68
CA ASN A 103 11.24 -21.00 -11.39
C ASN A 103 11.82 -20.16 -10.23
N LYS A 104 12.57 -19.09 -10.54
CA LYS A 104 13.10 -18.20 -9.51
C LYS A 104 11.97 -17.48 -8.78
N PRO A 105 12.06 -17.33 -7.44
CA PRO A 105 11.13 -16.49 -6.70
C PRO A 105 11.29 -15.03 -7.16
N LEU A 106 10.21 -14.26 -7.10
CA LEU A 106 10.29 -12.82 -7.35
C LEU A 106 11.13 -12.17 -6.25
N SER A 107 12.03 -11.27 -6.65
CA SER A 107 12.81 -10.48 -5.70
C SER A 107 11.93 -9.43 -5.01
N ASN A 108 12.48 -8.77 -3.99
CA ASN A 108 11.89 -7.56 -3.41
C ASN A 108 12.34 -6.28 -4.14
N GLN A 109 13.05 -6.40 -5.26
CA GLN A 109 13.41 -5.28 -6.11
C GLN A 109 12.35 -5.11 -7.19
N ASN A 110 11.90 -3.88 -7.37
CA ASN A 110 10.96 -3.53 -8.42
C ASN A 110 11.59 -2.50 -9.36
N LEU A 111 11.05 -2.40 -10.56
CA LEU A 111 11.20 -1.26 -11.43
C LEU A 111 9.95 -0.37 -11.33
N VAL A 112 10.11 0.90 -11.67
CA VAL A 112 9.04 1.87 -11.94
C VAL A 112 9.08 2.34 -13.37
N THR A 113 7.90 2.45 -13.98
CA THR A 113 7.70 3.10 -15.29
C THR A 113 7.16 4.52 -15.07
N TRP A 114 7.72 5.50 -15.78
CA TRP A 114 7.22 6.90 -15.79
C TRP A 114 6.61 7.32 -17.13
N LYS A 115 6.73 6.46 -18.14
CA LYS A 115 6.14 6.55 -19.47
C LYS A 115 5.76 5.13 -19.90
N ASP A 116 5.05 4.99 -21.01
CA ASP A 116 4.84 3.68 -21.60
C ASP A 116 6.19 3.09 -22.03
N THR A 117 6.50 1.93 -21.47
CA THR A 117 7.83 1.32 -21.51
C THR A 117 7.79 0.08 -22.40
N PRO A 118 8.56 0.02 -23.50
CA PRO A 118 8.61 -1.16 -24.34
C PRO A 118 9.19 -2.37 -23.58
N VAL A 119 8.63 -3.55 -23.86
CA VAL A 119 9.16 -4.83 -23.37
C VAL A 119 9.71 -5.67 -24.51
N TYR A 120 10.86 -6.31 -24.28
CA TYR A 120 11.67 -6.95 -25.32
C TYR A 120 11.85 -8.44 -25.06
N ASN A 121 12.03 -9.21 -26.13
CA ASN A 121 12.32 -10.66 -26.04
C ASN A 121 13.77 -10.93 -25.62
N ALA A 122 14.70 -10.00 -25.88
CA ALA A 122 16.11 -10.12 -25.51
C ALA A 122 16.65 -8.80 -24.92
N PRO A 123 17.70 -8.84 -24.08
CA PRO A 123 18.33 -7.66 -23.51
C PRO A 123 19.23 -6.97 -24.53
N SER A 124 18.63 -6.43 -25.58
CA SER A 124 19.31 -5.79 -26.70
C SER A 124 18.40 -4.77 -27.36
N SER A 125 18.94 -3.59 -27.68
CA SER A 125 18.23 -2.55 -28.43
C SER A 125 17.86 -2.97 -29.85
N GLY A 126 18.51 -4.00 -30.39
CA GLY A 126 18.16 -4.60 -31.68
C GLY A 126 17.02 -5.62 -31.60
N SER A 127 16.58 -6.00 -30.39
CA SER A 127 15.39 -6.86 -30.22
C SER A 127 14.14 -6.06 -30.54
N ALA A 128 13.23 -6.62 -31.32
CA ALA A 128 11.92 -5.98 -31.53
C ALA A 128 11.12 -6.03 -30.21
N PRO A 129 10.50 -4.91 -29.78
CA PRO A 129 9.55 -4.95 -28.68
C PRO A 129 8.40 -5.89 -28.99
N PHE A 130 7.94 -6.64 -28.01
CA PHE A 130 6.77 -7.51 -28.14
C PHE A 130 5.53 -6.96 -27.44
N GLY A 131 5.65 -5.81 -26.78
CA GLY A 131 4.55 -5.17 -26.08
C GLY A 131 5.02 -3.93 -25.34
N THR A 132 4.17 -3.42 -24.46
CA THR A 132 4.46 -2.31 -23.56
C THR A 132 3.98 -2.60 -22.15
N LEU A 133 4.66 -2.01 -21.17
CA LEU A 133 4.11 -1.75 -19.83
C LEU A 133 3.67 -0.29 -19.78
N SER A 134 2.47 -0.03 -19.29
CA SER A 134 1.98 1.34 -19.15
C SER A 134 2.85 2.15 -18.17
N SER A 135 2.80 3.48 -18.30
CA SER A 135 3.35 4.39 -17.29
C SER A 135 2.75 4.18 -15.90
N ASN A 136 3.43 4.68 -14.87
CA ASN A 136 2.98 4.65 -13.48
C ASN A 136 2.81 3.23 -12.89
N LEU A 137 3.62 2.27 -13.34
CA LEU A 137 3.58 0.90 -12.82
C LEU A 137 4.80 0.59 -11.96
N ARG A 138 4.58 -0.19 -10.90
CA ARG A 138 5.62 -0.86 -10.13
C ARG A 138 5.62 -2.33 -10.47
N TYR A 139 6.76 -2.87 -10.90
CA TYR A 139 6.84 -4.24 -11.40
C TYR A 139 8.07 -4.98 -10.88
N PRO A 140 7.96 -6.25 -10.45
CA PRO A 140 9.10 -6.98 -9.88
C PRO A 140 10.18 -7.30 -10.91
N ILE A 141 11.43 -7.14 -10.47
CA ILE A 141 12.64 -7.51 -11.20
C ILE A 141 13.01 -8.94 -10.82
N LEU A 142 13.22 -9.80 -11.83
CA LEU A 142 13.78 -11.14 -11.65
C LEU A 142 15.31 -11.11 -11.54
N SER A 143 15.95 -10.42 -12.49
CA SER A 143 17.40 -10.30 -12.55
C SER A 143 17.80 -9.05 -13.32
N LYS A 144 19.10 -8.74 -13.32
CA LYS A 144 19.68 -7.63 -14.08
C LYS A 144 20.81 -8.17 -14.94
N LEU A 145 20.89 -7.67 -16.16
CA LEU A 145 21.97 -8.01 -17.09
C LEU A 145 22.52 -6.73 -17.71
N LYS A 146 23.81 -6.71 -17.99
CA LYS A 146 24.45 -5.67 -18.79
C LYS A 146 24.75 -6.22 -20.17
N ASP A 147 24.36 -5.48 -21.20
CA ASP A 147 24.70 -5.86 -22.57
C ASP A 147 26.15 -5.47 -22.92
N ARG A 148 26.53 -5.69 -24.18
CA ARG A 148 27.89 -5.41 -24.69
C ARG A 148 28.25 -3.91 -24.66
N LEU A 149 27.24 -3.03 -24.60
CA LEU A 149 27.40 -1.58 -24.51
C LEU A 149 27.33 -1.10 -23.06
N ASN A 150 27.34 -2.02 -22.09
CA ASN A 150 27.23 -1.75 -20.65
C ASN A 150 25.88 -1.08 -20.26
N GLN A 151 24.85 -1.20 -21.11
CA GLN A 151 23.48 -0.79 -20.78
C GLN A 151 22.84 -1.86 -19.89
N THR A 152 22.16 -1.42 -18.84
CA THR A 152 21.45 -2.31 -17.91
C THR A 152 20.06 -2.67 -18.44
N TRP A 153 19.71 -3.94 -18.30
CA TRP A 153 18.43 -4.51 -18.65
C TRP A 153 17.84 -5.22 -17.43
N PHE A 154 16.57 -4.94 -17.14
CA PHE A 154 15.79 -5.61 -16.12
C PHE A 154 15.06 -6.80 -16.73
N GLN A 155 15.34 -8.00 -16.25
CA GLN A 155 14.56 -9.17 -16.59
C GLN A 155 13.28 -9.16 -15.73
N ILE A 156 12.13 -9.36 -16.36
CA ILE A 156 10.83 -9.44 -15.71
C ILE A 156 10.08 -10.68 -16.20
N ARG A 157 8.91 -10.93 -15.62
CA ARG A 157 8.02 -12.03 -16.01
C ARG A 157 6.62 -11.51 -16.33
N ILE A 158 6.06 -11.84 -17.48
CA ILE A 158 4.67 -11.54 -17.84
C ILE A 158 4.02 -12.85 -18.30
N GLY A 159 2.97 -13.33 -17.64
CA GLY A 159 2.26 -14.56 -18.05
C GLY A 159 3.17 -15.78 -18.19
N ASN A 160 4.07 -16.00 -17.22
CA ASN A 160 5.13 -17.03 -17.26
C ASN A 160 6.00 -17.02 -18.53
N ARG A 161 6.24 -15.84 -19.10
CA ARG A 161 7.26 -15.58 -20.12
C ARG A 161 8.28 -14.59 -19.58
N LEU A 162 9.55 -14.78 -19.92
CA LEU A 162 10.61 -13.81 -19.64
C LEU A 162 10.53 -12.64 -20.59
N ALA A 163 10.73 -11.44 -20.06
CA ALA A 163 10.80 -10.22 -20.84
C ALA A 163 11.92 -9.33 -20.30
N TRP A 164 12.34 -8.38 -21.12
CA TRP A 164 13.41 -7.44 -20.78
C TRP A 164 12.91 -6.01 -20.89
N VAL A 165 13.29 -5.19 -19.92
CA VAL A 165 13.03 -3.74 -19.90
C VAL A 165 14.36 -3.01 -19.83
N SER A 166 14.53 -2.01 -20.69
CA SER A 166 15.71 -1.15 -20.67
C SER A 166 15.70 -0.26 -19.42
N SER A 167 16.86 -0.13 -18.75
CA SER A 167 17.01 0.83 -17.65
C SER A 167 16.99 2.31 -18.10
N LEU A 168 16.91 2.57 -19.41
CA LEU A 168 16.73 3.93 -19.95
C LEU A 168 15.24 4.35 -19.93
N ASP A 169 14.33 3.38 -19.83
CA ASP A 169 12.89 3.59 -19.91
C ASP A 169 12.15 3.21 -18.61
N ALA A 170 12.89 2.74 -17.60
CA ALA A 170 12.42 2.42 -16.27
C ALA A 170 13.53 2.64 -15.24
N GLN A 171 13.14 2.81 -13.97
CA GLN A 171 14.05 3.09 -12.86
C GLN A 171 13.87 2.03 -11.79
N GLU A 172 14.93 1.72 -11.04
CA GLU A 172 14.81 0.91 -9.84
C GLU A 172 13.97 1.60 -8.76
N ASP A 173 13.10 0.83 -8.14
CA ASP A 173 12.26 1.27 -7.05
C ASP A 173 13.07 1.58 -5.78
N ASN A 174 12.99 2.84 -5.34
CA ASN A 174 13.62 3.30 -4.11
C ASN A 174 12.72 3.15 -2.87
N GLY A 175 11.54 2.55 -3.02
CA GLY A 175 10.57 2.38 -1.96
C GLY A 175 9.43 3.40 -2.02
N ILE A 176 8.51 3.25 -1.07
CA ILE A 176 7.31 4.07 -0.97
C ILE A 176 7.49 5.07 0.18
N PRO A 177 7.34 6.39 -0.06
CA PRO A 177 7.41 7.37 1.00
C PRO A 177 6.25 7.22 2.00
N VAL A 178 6.58 7.30 3.28
CA VAL A 178 5.61 7.40 4.39
C VAL A 178 5.74 8.80 5.00
N LEU A 179 4.69 9.60 4.87
CA LEU A 179 4.64 10.98 5.34
C LEU A 179 3.97 11.05 6.71
N THR A 180 4.74 11.39 7.75
CA THR A 180 4.26 11.45 9.13
C THR A 180 3.97 12.87 9.58
N TYR A 181 2.73 13.10 10.03
CA TYR A 181 2.23 14.37 10.57
C TYR A 181 1.79 14.21 12.03
N HIS A 182 1.64 15.31 12.76
CA HIS A 182 1.10 15.27 14.14
C HIS A 182 0.10 16.42 14.36
N HIS A 183 0.59 17.62 14.67
CA HIS A 183 -0.25 18.78 14.96
C HIS A 183 -0.42 19.61 13.69
N ILE A 184 -1.66 19.99 13.37
CA ILE A 184 -1.99 20.90 12.27
C ILE A 184 -2.62 22.17 12.84
N LEU A 185 -2.05 23.34 12.58
CA LEU A 185 -2.59 24.61 13.09
C LEU A 185 -2.63 25.66 11.99
N ARG A 186 -3.56 26.62 12.10
CA ARG A 186 -3.47 27.80 11.24
C ARG A 186 -2.30 28.68 11.68
N ASP A 187 -1.73 29.45 10.78
CA ASP A 187 -0.54 30.27 11.08
C ASP A 187 -0.83 31.31 12.18
N GLU A 188 -2.04 31.89 12.17
CA GLU A 188 -2.53 32.82 13.18
C GLU A 188 -2.79 32.18 14.55
N GLU A 189 -3.10 30.88 14.57
CA GLU A 189 -3.33 30.09 15.78
C GLU A 189 -2.02 29.59 16.40
N ASN A 190 -0.99 29.41 15.58
CA ASN A 190 0.28 28.83 15.98
C ASN A 190 1.20 29.83 16.70
N THR A 191 0.77 30.26 17.88
CA THR A 191 1.55 31.14 18.76
C THR A 191 2.48 30.35 19.69
N ARG A 192 2.10 29.13 20.08
CA ARG A 192 2.81 28.32 21.08
C ARG A 192 3.73 27.25 20.48
N PHE A 193 3.43 26.75 19.29
CA PHE A 193 4.11 25.59 18.68
C PHE A 193 4.91 25.97 17.42
N ARG A 194 5.19 27.26 17.20
CA ARG A 194 5.80 27.78 15.97
C ARG A 194 7.18 27.19 15.66
N HIS A 195 7.91 26.78 16.69
CA HIS A 195 9.24 26.18 16.58
C HIS A 195 9.25 24.69 16.92
N THR A 196 8.08 24.04 16.92
CA THR A 196 7.96 22.60 17.15
C THR A 196 7.97 21.88 15.81
N SER A 197 8.96 21.02 15.59
CA SER A 197 9.16 20.28 14.33
C SER A 197 7.97 19.40 13.94
N THR A 198 7.13 19.00 14.90
CA THR A 198 5.93 18.17 14.70
C THR A 198 4.65 18.99 14.49
N THR A 199 4.75 20.31 14.28
CA THR A 199 3.60 21.17 13.94
C THR A 199 3.69 21.66 12.51
N THR A 200 2.70 21.32 11.69
CA THR A 200 2.57 21.76 10.29
C THR A 200 1.44 22.78 10.17
N SER A 201 1.64 23.83 9.37
CA SER A 201 0.54 24.77 9.14
C SER A 201 -0.52 24.18 8.22
N VAL A 202 -1.79 24.60 8.38
CA VAL A 202 -2.88 24.20 7.48
C VAL A 202 -2.54 24.52 6.02
N ARG A 203 -1.91 25.68 5.77
CA ARG A 203 -1.46 26.09 4.44
C ARG A 203 -0.41 25.14 3.87
N ALA A 204 0.63 24.80 4.66
CA ALA A 204 1.67 23.88 4.21
C ALA A 204 1.10 22.49 3.91
N PHE A 205 0.25 21.97 4.81
CA PHE A 205 -0.41 20.68 4.62
C PHE A 205 -1.29 20.69 3.37
N SER A 206 -2.13 21.72 3.19
CA SER A 206 -2.97 21.87 1.99
C SER A 206 -2.14 21.88 0.72
N ASN A 207 -1.03 22.64 0.68
CA ASN A 207 -0.16 22.70 -0.49
C ASN A 207 0.49 21.34 -0.81
N GLN A 208 0.92 20.60 0.21
CA GLN A 208 1.46 19.25 0.03
C GLN A 208 0.41 18.29 -0.55
N MET A 209 -0.83 18.32 -0.04
CA MET A 209 -1.91 17.47 -0.55
C MET A 209 -2.30 17.84 -1.98
N THR A 210 -2.39 19.14 -2.29
CA THR A 210 -2.59 19.64 -3.65
C THR A 210 -1.51 19.12 -4.60
N TRP A 211 -0.24 19.22 -4.20
CA TRP A 211 0.87 18.75 -5.01
C TRP A 211 0.82 17.24 -5.25
N LEU A 212 0.52 16.43 -4.23
CA LEU A 212 0.36 14.98 -4.39
C LEU A 212 -0.74 14.65 -5.41
N ARG A 213 -1.89 15.33 -5.32
CA ARG A 213 -3.00 15.16 -6.27
C ARG A 213 -2.58 15.54 -7.68
N ASP A 214 -1.97 16.71 -7.86
CA ASP A 214 -1.60 17.24 -9.18
C ASP A 214 -0.51 16.41 -9.84
N GLN A 215 0.35 15.77 -9.04
CA GLN A 215 1.35 14.82 -9.54
C GLN A 215 0.77 13.42 -9.79
N GLY A 216 -0.48 13.14 -9.42
CA GLY A 216 -1.13 11.85 -9.63
C GLY A 216 -0.72 10.77 -8.62
N TYR A 217 -0.40 11.14 -7.38
CA TYR A 217 -0.11 10.17 -6.32
C TYR A 217 -1.39 9.49 -5.82
N THR A 218 -1.28 8.18 -5.60
CA THR A 218 -2.29 7.38 -4.90
C THR A 218 -1.89 7.22 -3.43
N THR A 219 -2.81 7.51 -2.51
CA THR A 219 -2.58 7.28 -1.08
C THR A 219 -2.84 5.84 -0.69
N LEU A 220 -1.90 5.23 0.02
CA LEU A 220 -2.00 3.85 0.47
C LEU A 220 -2.56 3.71 1.88
N THR A 221 -3.28 2.62 2.10
CA THR A 221 -3.54 2.10 3.46
C THR A 221 -2.31 1.33 3.99
N MET A 222 -2.24 1.13 5.31
CA MET A 222 -1.18 0.27 5.89
C MET A 222 -1.27 -1.19 5.41
N TYR A 223 -2.46 -1.68 5.06
CA TYR A 223 -2.64 -3.02 4.47
C TYR A 223 -1.98 -3.12 3.09
N GLN A 224 -2.13 -2.10 2.26
CA GLN A 224 -1.48 -2.03 0.94
C GLN A 224 0.04 -1.89 1.07
N LEU A 225 0.51 -1.06 2.02
CA LEU A 225 1.94 -0.90 2.29
C LEU A 225 2.56 -2.22 2.81
N GLU A 226 1.87 -2.94 3.70
CA GLU A 226 2.28 -4.27 4.12
C GLU A 226 2.30 -5.26 2.95
N GLY A 227 1.28 -5.22 2.09
CA GLY A 227 1.24 -6.02 0.87
C GLY A 227 2.46 -5.78 -0.02
N TYR A 228 2.89 -4.53 -0.15
CA TYR A 228 4.11 -4.16 -0.88
C TYR A 228 5.36 -4.73 -0.22
N VAL A 229 5.56 -4.52 1.08
CA VAL A 229 6.73 -5.06 1.83
C VAL A 229 6.79 -6.59 1.76
N ARG A 230 5.63 -7.25 1.67
CA ARG A 230 5.51 -8.71 1.59
C ARG A 230 5.45 -9.26 0.17
N ASN A 231 5.61 -8.44 -0.87
CA ASN A 231 5.56 -8.90 -2.27
C ASN A 231 4.22 -9.59 -2.63
N LYS A 232 3.10 -9.01 -2.21
CA LYS A 232 1.74 -9.60 -2.37
C LYS A 232 0.77 -8.75 -3.19
N ILE A 233 1.17 -7.57 -3.62
CA ILE A 233 0.28 -6.64 -4.32
C ILE A 233 1.06 -5.82 -5.35
N ASN A 234 0.43 -5.53 -6.49
CA ASN A 234 0.93 -4.54 -7.43
C ASN A 234 0.44 -3.16 -7.01
N LEU A 235 1.29 -2.14 -7.06
CA LEU A 235 0.94 -0.76 -6.73
C LEU A 235 1.33 0.18 -7.88
N PRO A 236 0.74 1.37 -7.96
CA PRO A 236 1.24 2.37 -8.90
C PRO A 236 2.65 2.82 -8.51
N ALA A 237 3.40 3.34 -9.49
CA ALA A 237 4.72 3.93 -9.24
C ALA A 237 4.61 5.15 -8.31
N LYS A 238 3.58 5.98 -8.51
CA LYS A 238 3.27 7.16 -7.71
C LYS A 238 2.33 6.77 -6.56
N ALA A 239 2.91 6.19 -5.51
CA ALA A 239 2.21 5.83 -4.30
C ALA A 239 2.84 6.52 -3.08
N VAL A 240 2.02 6.84 -2.08
CA VAL A 240 2.47 7.46 -0.83
C VAL A 240 1.58 6.99 0.33
N ALA A 241 2.15 6.76 1.51
CA ALA A 241 1.37 6.57 2.72
C ALA A 241 1.36 7.87 3.53
N ILE A 242 0.20 8.24 4.08
CA ILE A 242 0.04 9.43 4.93
C ILE A 242 -0.38 8.96 6.33
N THR A 243 0.39 9.35 7.34
CA THR A 243 0.20 8.94 8.73
C THR A 243 0.11 10.15 9.66
N PHE A 244 -0.65 10.00 10.73
CA PHE A 244 -0.83 11.01 11.77
C PHE A 244 -0.68 10.38 13.15
N ASP A 245 0.29 10.84 13.92
CA ASP A 245 0.56 10.32 15.25
C ASP A 245 -0.20 11.12 16.33
N ASP A 246 -0.14 10.64 17.57
CA ASP A 246 -0.76 11.20 18.80
C ASP A 246 -2.29 11.13 18.93
N GLY A 247 -3.05 11.27 17.83
CA GLY A 247 -4.52 11.37 17.88
C GLY A 247 -5.03 12.77 18.29
N LEU A 248 -4.37 13.83 17.81
CA LEU A 248 -4.69 15.22 18.13
C LEU A 248 -6.00 15.71 17.49
N LYS A 249 -6.76 16.52 18.24
CA LYS A 249 -8.02 17.14 17.80
C LYS A 249 -7.84 18.08 16.59
N SER A 250 -6.65 18.64 16.41
CA SER A 250 -6.31 19.40 15.21
C SER A 250 -6.47 18.61 13.91
N VAL A 251 -6.22 17.29 13.96
CA VAL A 251 -6.25 16.43 12.77
C VAL A 251 -7.68 16.30 12.26
N SER A 252 -8.65 16.00 13.13
CA SER A 252 -10.06 15.99 12.75
C SER A 252 -10.56 17.37 12.33
N ARG A 253 -10.03 18.43 12.93
CA ARG A 253 -10.44 19.80 12.61
C ARG A 253 -9.95 20.29 11.24
N TYR A 254 -8.71 19.96 10.88
CA TYR A 254 -8.04 20.59 9.74
C TYR A 254 -7.56 19.61 8.66
N ALA A 255 -6.94 18.49 9.04
CA ALA A 255 -6.44 17.53 8.04
C ALA A 255 -7.56 16.71 7.40
N TRP A 256 -8.50 16.23 8.20
CA TRP A 256 -9.64 15.43 7.75
C TRP A 256 -10.43 16.05 6.59
N PRO A 257 -10.93 17.30 6.68
CA PRO A 257 -11.70 17.89 5.58
C PRO A 257 -10.87 18.06 4.30
N ILE A 258 -9.56 18.34 4.41
CA ILE A 258 -8.66 18.49 3.26
C ILE A 258 -8.44 17.14 2.56
N LEU A 259 -8.09 16.10 3.32
CA LEU A 259 -7.89 14.75 2.78
C LEU A 259 -9.18 14.23 2.14
N LYS A 260 -10.33 14.45 2.80
CA LYS A 260 -11.64 14.07 2.29
C LYS A 260 -11.95 14.74 0.95
N ALA A 261 -11.66 16.04 0.81
CA ALA A 261 -11.88 16.78 -0.43
C ALA A 261 -11.06 16.24 -1.61
N TYR A 262 -9.88 15.64 -1.34
CA TYR A 262 -9.03 15.02 -2.36
C TYR A 262 -9.28 13.52 -2.55
N GLY A 263 -10.19 12.90 -1.79
CA GLY A 263 -10.40 11.45 -1.83
C GLY A 263 -9.21 10.65 -1.27
N PHE A 264 -8.30 11.31 -0.55
CA PHE A 264 -7.13 10.69 0.05
C PHE A 264 -7.48 9.89 1.29
N LYS A 265 -6.72 8.82 1.51
CA LYS A 265 -6.77 7.98 2.71
C LYS A 265 -5.53 8.20 3.55
N ALA A 266 -5.67 8.06 4.86
CA ALA A 266 -4.58 8.21 5.81
C ALA A 266 -4.73 7.22 6.97
N THR A 267 -3.68 7.09 7.77
CA THR A 267 -3.70 6.29 9.02
C THR A 267 -3.50 7.22 10.20
N ALA A 268 -4.30 7.07 11.26
CA ALA A 268 -4.09 7.76 12.53
C ALA A 268 -3.59 6.76 13.58
N PHE A 269 -2.35 6.92 14.03
CA PHE A 269 -1.80 6.21 15.17
C PHE A 269 -2.18 6.95 16.46
N VAL A 270 -3.10 6.37 17.23
CA VAL A 270 -3.73 7.03 18.38
C VAL A 270 -3.16 6.51 19.69
N ILE A 271 -2.81 7.44 20.59
CA ILE A 271 -2.47 7.10 21.99
C ILE A 271 -3.77 6.83 22.72
N SER A 272 -4.10 5.56 22.93
CA SER A 272 -5.45 5.18 23.36
C SER A 272 -5.84 5.70 24.75
N SER A 273 -4.88 5.94 25.67
CA SER A 273 -5.18 6.55 26.98
C SER A 273 -5.52 8.04 26.92
N ARG A 274 -5.24 8.72 25.79
CA ARG A 274 -5.48 10.17 25.64
C ARG A 274 -6.83 10.50 24.99
N ILE A 275 -7.53 9.49 24.47
CA ILE A 275 -8.86 9.63 23.88
C ILE A 275 -9.82 10.24 24.90
N LYS A 276 -10.58 11.26 24.48
CA LYS A 276 -11.55 11.94 25.35
C LYS A 276 -12.92 11.30 25.25
N ARG A 277 -13.65 11.27 26.37
CA ARG A 277 -15.05 10.81 26.38
C ARG A 277 -15.96 11.75 25.59
N HIS A 278 -15.73 13.05 25.71
CA HIS A 278 -16.50 14.11 25.05
C HIS A 278 -15.57 15.12 24.35
N PRO A 279 -16.03 15.79 23.29
CA PRO A 279 -15.25 16.82 22.61
C PRO A 279 -14.82 17.93 23.58
N GLN A 280 -13.57 18.35 23.46
CA GLN A 280 -13.05 19.53 24.16
C GLN A 280 -13.39 20.80 23.36
N LYS A 281 -13.62 21.93 24.04
CA LYS A 281 -13.65 23.26 23.38
C LYS A 281 -12.30 23.53 22.74
N TRP A 282 -12.28 23.95 21.47
CA TRP A 282 -11.03 24.19 20.75
C TRP A 282 -10.18 25.26 21.43
N ASP A 283 -8.93 24.92 21.71
CA ASP A 283 -7.89 25.83 22.19
C ASP A 283 -6.56 25.50 21.49
N PRO A 284 -6.14 26.32 20.49
CA PRO A 284 -4.92 26.07 19.73
C PRO A 284 -3.63 26.26 20.54
N LYS A 285 -3.73 26.78 21.77
CA LYS A 285 -2.58 26.94 22.68
C LYS A 285 -2.33 25.68 23.51
N SER A 286 -3.10 24.60 23.32
CA SER A 286 -2.97 23.36 24.08
C SER A 286 -2.95 22.12 23.17
N LEU A 287 -2.32 21.04 23.64
CA LEU A 287 -2.44 19.74 22.99
C LEU A 287 -3.77 19.11 23.40
N GLN A 288 -4.72 19.13 22.47
CA GLN A 288 -6.04 18.53 22.64
C GLN A 288 -6.12 17.23 21.87
N PHE A 289 -6.76 16.23 22.45
CA PHE A 289 -6.88 14.89 21.85
C PHE A 289 -8.31 14.66 21.41
N MET A 290 -8.47 13.89 20.34
CA MET A 290 -9.80 13.58 19.81
C MET A 290 -10.64 12.82 20.84
N SER A 291 -11.93 13.14 20.83
CA SER A 291 -12.94 12.38 21.54
C SER A 291 -13.39 11.13 20.76
N VAL A 292 -14.11 10.23 21.42
CA VAL A 292 -14.74 9.06 20.78
C VAL A 292 -15.58 9.46 19.57
N SER A 293 -16.39 10.52 19.68
CA SER A 293 -17.23 10.98 18.57
C SER A 293 -16.41 11.55 17.41
N GLU A 294 -15.29 12.21 17.69
CA GLU A 294 -14.41 12.76 16.65
C GLU A 294 -13.64 11.66 15.92
N LEU A 295 -13.15 10.64 16.65
CA LEU A 295 -12.52 9.48 16.02
C LEU A 295 -13.50 8.70 15.13
N LYS A 296 -14.76 8.56 15.55
CA LYS A 296 -15.81 7.96 14.70
C LYS A 296 -16.13 8.79 13.46
N ALA A 297 -16.09 10.11 13.57
CA ALA A 297 -16.44 11.00 12.46
C ALA A 297 -15.43 10.94 11.30
N ILE A 298 -14.16 10.66 11.58
CA ILE A 298 -13.08 10.71 10.57
C ILE A 298 -12.81 9.38 9.85
N GLN A 299 -13.54 8.31 10.16
CA GLN A 299 -13.25 6.95 9.68
C GLN A 299 -13.52 6.74 8.18
N ASP A 300 -14.18 7.69 7.52
CA ASP A 300 -14.31 7.71 6.06
C ASP A 300 -12.98 8.02 5.35
N VAL A 301 -12.00 8.60 6.05
CA VAL A 301 -10.66 8.92 5.55
C VAL A 301 -9.57 8.15 6.30
N PHE A 302 -9.72 8.01 7.62
CA PHE A 302 -8.68 7.52 8.50
C PHE A 302 -8.88 6.08 8.94
N ASP A 303 -7.86 5.26 8.72
CA ASP A 303 -7.69 4.00 9.42
C ASP A 303 -7.10 4.24 10.82
N ILE A 304 -7.74 3.73 11.87
CA ILE A 304 -7.35 4.00 13.26
C ILE A 304 -6.47 2.85 13.77
N GLN A 305 -5.22 3.18 14.11
CA GLN A 305 -4.17 2.25 14.53
C GLN A 305 -3.52 2.70 15.85
N SER A 306 -2.59 1.90 16.37
CA SER A 306 -2.06 2.09 17.74
C SER A 306 -0.83 2.99 17.79
N HIS A 307 -0.81 3.94 18.72
CA HIS A 307 0.40 4.64 19.17
C HIS A 307 0.69 4.39 20.65
N THR A 308 0.53 3.13 21.06
CA THR A 308 0.59 2.66 22.46
C THR A 308 -0.59 3.13 23.31
N HIS A 309 -0.74 2.57 24.51
CA HIS A 309 -1.73 3.03 25.46
C HIS A 309 -1.18 4.20 26.28
N PHE A 310 -0.05 4.01 26.97
CA PHE A 310 0.49 4.98 27.93
C PHE A 310 2.00 5.20 27.80
N LEU A 311 2.66 4.53 26.86
CA LEU A 311 4.12 4.57 26.69
C LEU A 311 4.63 5.79 25.89
N HIS A 312 3.74 6.66 25.40
CA HIS A 312 4.11 7.91 24.75
C HIS A 312 4.56 9.00 25.73
N ARG A 313 5.70 8.76 26.38
CA ARG A 313 6.34 9.67 27.36
C ARG A 313 7.87 9.53 27.28
N VAL A 314 8.54 10.54 27.81
CA VAL A 314 9.99 10.49 28.03
C VAL A 314 10.31 10.52 29.53
N ASP A 315 11.49 10.04 29.90
CA ASP A 315 12.04 10.17 31.24
C ASP A 315 12.64 11.58 31.49
N GLY A 316 13.28 11.76 32.66
CA GLY A 316 13.94 13.02 33.01
C GLY A 316 15.10 13.43 32.09
N TYR A 317 15.65 12.49 31.32
CA TYR A 317 16.73 12.71 30.34
C TYR A 317 16.21 12.81 28.91
N LYS A 318 14.89 12.87 28.71
CA LYS A 318 14.22 12.89 27.41
C LYS A 318 14.36 11.60 26.59
N HIS A 319 14.68 10.47 27.21
CA HIS A 319 14.65 9.18 26.53
C HIS A 319 13.24 8.58 26.54
N PRO A 320 12.79 7.91 25.45
CA PRO A 320 11.50 7.23 25.42
C PRO A 320 11.36 6.21 26.55
N ILE A 321 10.33 6.36 27.40
CA ILE A 321 10.16 5.45 28.55
C ILE A 321 9.92 4.00 28.13
N LEU A 322 9.48 3.78 26.89
CA LEU A 322 9.28 2.45 26.32
C LEU A 322 10.56 1.59 26.42
N LEU A 323 11.73 2.19 26.21
CA LEU A 323 13.02 1.49 26.23
C LEU A 323 13.41 1.02 27.63
N SER A 324 13.00 1.74 28.68
CA SER A 324 13.29 1.39 30.08
C SER A 324 12.26 0.45 30.71
N ARG A 325 11.13 0.17 30.04
CA ARG A 325 10.10 -0.73 30.59
C ARG A 325 10.48 -2.20 30.43
N SER A 326 9.98 -3.03 31.33
CA SER A 326 10.10 -4.49 31.20
C SER A 326 9.25 -5.00 30.04
N TYR A 327 9.61 -6.16 29.50
CA TYR A 327 8.88 -6.82 28.42
C TYR A 327 7.37 -6.91 28.70
N HIS A 328 7.01 -7.39 29.91
CA HIS A 328 5.61 -7.57 30.30
C HIS A 328 4.83 -6.24 30.34
N VAL A 329 5.46 -5.15 30.80
CA VAL A 329 4.82 -3.82 30.81
C VAL A 329 4.54 -3.35 29.38
N ILE A 330 5.48 -3.57 28.46
CA ILE A 330 5.30 -3.20 27.05
C ILE A 330 4.18 -4.02 26.41
N LEU A 331 4.20 -5.36 26.60
CA LEU A 331 3.17 -6.25 26.08
C LEU A 331 1.77 -5.87 26.58
N PHE A 332 1.60 -5.66 27.90
CA PHE A 332 0.30 -5.29 28.46
C PHE A 332 -0.20 -3.92 27.97
N ASP A 333 0.70 -2.96 27.78
CA ASP A 333 0.35 -1.64 27.22
C ASP A 333 -0.14 -1.78 25.78
N PHE A 334 0.58 -2.55 24.96
CA PHE A 334 0.25 -2.82 23.56
C PHE A 334 -1.10 -3.52 23.41
N GLU A 335 -1.35 -4.59 24.16
CA GLU A 335 -2.63 -5.27 24.15
C GLU A 335 -3.79 -4.37 24.62
N ARG A 336 -3.55 -3.57 25.66
CA ARG A 336 -4.55 -2.61 26.16
C ARG A 336 -4.87 -1.57 25.09
N SER A 337 -3.87 -1.09 24.35
CA SER A 337 -4.07 -0.15 23.26
C SER A 337 -4.96 -0.74 22.18
N ARG A 338 -4.66 -1.96 21.73
CA ARG A 338 -5.48 -2.67 20.74
C ARG A 338 -6.92 -2.83 21.22
N ARG A 339 -7.13 -3.36 22.44
CA ARG A 339 -8.47 -3.55 23.02
C ARG A 339 -9.25 -2.25 23.10
N ALA A 340 -8.60 -1.13 23.43
CA ALA A 340 -9.27 0.16 23.49
C ALA A 340 -9.68 0.68 22.10
N LEU A 341 -8.88 0.40 21.06
CA LEU A 341 -9.08 0.90 19.71
C LEU A 341 -10.00 0.01 18.84
N THR A 342 -10.33 -1.21 19.27
CA THR A 342 -11.25 -2.11 18.54
C THR A 342 -12.65 -1.52 18.33
N GLN A 343 -13.07 -0.57 19.17
CA GLN A 343 -14.33 0.15 19.01
C GLN A 343 -14.37 1.04 17.75
N PHE A 344 -13.21 1.32 17.13
CA PHE A 344 -13.07 2.08 15.89
C PHE A 344 -12.65 1.16 14.74
N ASN A 345 -11.65 0.31 14.96
CA ASN A 345 -11.17 -0.62 13.95
C ASN A 345 -11.03 -2.02 14.53
N PRO A 346 -11.80 -3.04 14.08
CA PRO A 346 -11.62 -4.42 14.57
C PRO A 346 -10.25 -5.01 14.24
N HIS A 347 -9.53 -4.45 13.26
CA HIS A 347 -8.23 -4.87 12.77
C HIS A 347 -7.13 -3.85 13.11
N VAL A 348 -6.96 -3.54 14.39
CA VAL A 348 -5.80 -2.76 14.88
C VAL A 348 -4.54 -3.60 14.72
N LEU A 349 -3.86 -3.53 13.58
CA LEU A 349 -2.71 -4.37 13.23
C LEU A 349 -1.39 -3.62 13.23
N TYR A 350 -1.42 -2.28 13.19
CA TYR A 350 -0.21 -1.48 13.01
C TYR A 350 0.08 -0.64 14.25
N LEU A 351 1.37 -0.43 14.50
CA LEU A 351 1.91 0.29 15.64
C LEU A 351 2.93 1.31 15.13
N SER A 352 2.78 2.58 15.51
CA SER A 352 3.87 3.56 15.47
C SER A 352 4.53 3.61 16.85
N TYR A 353 5.85 3.48 16.92
CA TYR A 353 6.59 3.55 18.18
C TYR A 353 6.78 5.01 18.61
N PRO A 354 6.41 5.38 19.86
CA PRO A 354 6.60 6.73 20.37
C PRO A 354 8.03 7.24 20.18
N PHE A 355 8.16 8.44 19.61
CA PHE A 355 9.45 9.10 19.33
C PHE A 355 10.40 8.28 18.42
N GLY A 356 9.90 7.27 17.71
CA GLY A 356 10.72 6.32 16.95
C GLY A 356 11.58 5.40 17.82
N GLY A 357 11.35 5.37 19.13
CA GLY A 357 12.17 4.60 20.07
C GLY A 357 11.67 3.16 20.21
N TYR A 358 12.45 2.19 19.72
CA TYR A 358 12.20 0.77 19.89
C TYR A 358 13.49 -0.04 20.09
N ASP A 359 13.33 -1.25 20.65
CA ASP A 359 14.40 -2.25 20.82
C ASP A 359 13.84 -3.65 20.52
N ASN A 360 14.69 -4.69 20.56
CA ASN A 360 14.28 -6.08 20.30
C ASN A 360 13.17 -6.56 21.24
N LYS A 361 13.15 -6.05 22.48
CA LYS A 361 12.14 -6.39 23.49
C LYS A 361 10.79 -5.78 23.12
N ALA A 362 10.76 -4.55 22.64
CA ALA A 362 9.56 -3.89 22.12
C ALA A 362 9.05 -4.57 20.85
N ILE A 363 9.94 -4.94 19.92
CA ILE A 363 9.57 -5.70 18.71
C ILE A 363 8.94 -7.03 19.08
N LYS A 364 9.56 -7.78 20.02
CA LYS A 364 8.99 -9.04 20.51
C LYS A 364 7.61 -8.82 21.13
N ALA A 365 7.46 -7.81 21.98
CA ALA A 365 6.18 -7.50 22.61
C ALA A 365 5.12 -7.08 21.58
N ALA A 366 5.49 -6.37 20.51
CA ALA A 366 4.59 -6.01 19.42
C ALA A 366 4.05 -7.24 18.68
N ASN A 367 4.95 -8.17 18.34
CA ASN A 367 4.58 -9.44 17.71
C ASN A 367 3.66 -10.28 18.59
N ASP A 368 3.97 -10.42 19.88
CA ASP A 368 3.16 -11.20 20.82
C ASP A 368 1.82 -10.52 21.12
N ALA A 369 1.75 -9.19 21.05
CA ALA A 369 0.51 -8.41 21.04
C ALA A 369 -0.27 -8.49 19.71
N ARG A 370 0.20 -9.28 18.74
CA ARG A 370 -0.39 -9.51 17.41
C ARG A 370 -0.35 -8.31 16.47
N PHE A 371 0.53 -7.34 16.67
CA PHE A 371 0.82 -6.33 15.65
C PHE A 371 1.53 -6.98 14.45
N SER A 372 1.31 -6.45 13.26
CA SER A 372 1.99 -6.92 12.06
C SER A 372 3.47 -6.52 12.10
N PRO A 373 4.40 -7.41 11.71
CA PRO A 373 5.84 -7.13 11.61
C PRO A 373 6.26 -5.97 10.68
N GLY A 374 5.32 -5.29 10.00
CA GLY A 374 5.62 -4.31 8.94
C GLY A 374 5.65 -2.83 9.35
N GLY A 375 5.52 -2.49 10.63
CA GLY A 375 5.52 -1.11 11.12
C GLY A 375 6.89 -0.45 11.34
N ASP A 376 7.95 -0.95 10.70
CA ASP A 376 9.31 -0.41 10.86
C ASP A 376 9.57 0.69 9.82
N ASP A 377 9.53 1.94 10.26
CA ASP A 377 9.98 3.10 9.49
C ASP A 377 11.49 3.01 9.26
N GLY A 378 11.87 2.40 8.14
CA GLY A 378 12.99 2.83 7.31
C GLY A 378 14.32 3.14 8.02
N LYS A 379 14.90 2.20 8.76
CA LYS A 379 16.37 2.14 8.91
C LYS A 379 16.87 0.70 8.70
N ARG A 380 17.37 0.46 7.49
CA ARG A 380 18.20 -0.72 7.19
C ARG A 380 19.37 -0.74 8.18
N LYS A 381 19.56 -1.89 8.84
CA LYS A 381 20.81 -2.21 9.55
C LYS A 381 21.96 -2.08 8.57
N GLY A 382 22.84 -1.13 8.84
CA GLY A 382 24.16 -1.06 8.24
C GLY A 382 24.95 -2.32 8.59
N GLU A 383 25.73 -2.75 7.62
CA GLU A 383 26.74 -3.79 7.70
C GLU A 383 27.65 -3.54 8.90
N ALA A 384 27.77 -4.55 9.75
CA ALA A 384 28.91 -4.69 10.65
C ALA A 384 29.67 -5.93 10.18
N GLY A 385 30.64 -5.70 9.31
CA GLY A 385 31.66 -6.66 8.91
C GLY A 385 32.94 -5.87 8.62
N GLY A 386 33.98 -6.09 9.44
CA GLY A 386 35.27 -5.43 9.36
C GLY A 386 35.60 -4.62 10.59
#